data_AF-A0A8R1DF70-F1
#
_entry.id   AF-A0A8R1DF70-F1
#
_cell.length_a   1.000
_cell.length_b   1.000
_cell.length_c   1.000
_cell.angle_alpha   90.00
_cell.angle_beta   90.00
_cell.angle_gamma   90.00
#
_symmetry.space_group_name_H-M   'P 1'
#
loop_
_entity.id
_entity.type
_entity.pdbx_description
1 polymer ?
#
loop_
_entity_poly.entity_id
_entity_poly.type
_entity_poly.pdbx_seq_one_letter_code
_entity_poly.pdbx_strand_id
1 'polypeptide(L)'
;MPDSDVLSPYPNSPCDTIPDPIISPRPIKDVTYEVQTDEKGEPIVMLDITGLLNNITSMLDDFTPAENVAGMSTLKRMEHALDEYRQIHHSNDIKFVQSISMQEIIRTGNDQIKSITKFLMHSDPFRSLKNEDQMQMLKSIWVQWKRLERYASTAKIFGRRMVDDQIITLTPGVAANVNKLKVDYADFVYKKAEGMKCFMGNFNTRMMDEVGRPLVELELSSVETAFMLAQLSWHVAGK
;
A
#
# COMPACT_ATOMS: atom_id res chain seq x y z
N MET A 1 33.76 -17.05 83.03
CA MET A 1 32.73 -18.12 82.95
C MET A 1 31.43 -17.47 82.51
N PRO A 2 30.67 -18.02 81.55
CA PRO A 2 31.08 -18.51 80.22
C PRO A 2 30.28 -17.85 79.06
N ASP A 3 30.83 -18.04 77.84
CA ASP A 3 30.21 -18.23 76.51
C ASP A 3 29.14 -17.30 75.92
N SER A 4 29.44 -16.71 74.74
CA SER A 4 28.89 -17.14 73.43
C SER A 4 29.36 -16.26 72.24
N ASP A 5 29.88 -16.94 71.21
CA ASP A 5 29.73 -16.76 69.74
C ASP A 5 30.08 -15.40 69.07
N VAL A 6 31.13 -15.25 68.23
CA VAL A 6 31.44 -15.85 66.90
C VAL A 6 30.48 -15.45 65.77
N LEU A 7 30.83 -14.45 64.94
CA LEU A 7 31.02 -14.53 63.46
C LEU A 7 31.06 -13.17 62.72
N SER A 8 32.17 -12.97 62.01
CA SER A 8 32.46 -12.37 60.68
C SER A 8 31.54 -11.30 60.02
N PRO A 9 32.11 -10.32 59.27
CA PRO A 9 31.38 -9.22 58.67
C PRO A 9 31.01 -9.43 57.18
N TYR A 10 29.95 -8.73 56.75
CA TYR A 10 29.47 -8.45 55.37
C TYR A 10 28.90 -9.61 54.51
N PRO A 11 27.64 -9.49 54.03
CA PRO A 11 27.15 -10.24 52.88
C PRO A 11 27.54 -9.58 51.55
N ASN A 12 28.05 -10.41 50.65
CA ASN A 12 28.38 -10.10 49.25
C ASN A 12 27.17 -9.56 48.47
N SER A 13 27.41 -8.53 47.64
CA SER A 13 26.49 -8.08 46.59
C SER A 13 26.29 -9.19 45.54
N PRO A 14 25.07 -9.41 45.02
CA PRO A 14 24.86 -10.32 43.90
C PRO A 14 25.35 -9.67 42.60
N CYS A 15 26.05 -10.46 41.78
CA CYS A 15 26.42 -10.15 40.40
C CYS A 15 25.24 -9.59 39.60
N ASP A 16 25.45 -8.45 38.95
CA ASP A 16 24.66 -8.01 37.81
C ASP A 16 24.87 -8.98 36.64
N THR A 17 23.96 -9.94 36.49
CA THR A 17 23.79 -10.68 35.24
C THR A 17 23.23 -9.71 34.20
N ILE A 18 24.07 -9.31 33.24
CA ILE A 18 23.65 -8.60 32.03
C ILE A 18 22.63 -9.50 31.30
N PRO A 19 21.39 -9.06 31.07
CA PRO A 19 20.46 -9.82 30.24
C PRO A 19 20.99 -9.85 28.81
N ASP A 20 21.06 -11.04 28.21
CA ASP A 20 21.34 -11.21 26.79
C ASP A 20 20.45 -10.26 25.98
N PRO A 21 20.99 -9.57 24.96
CA PRO A 21 20.18 -8.71 24.11
C PRO A 21 19.11 -9.57 23.47
N ILE A 22 17.84 -9.30 23.82
CA ILE A 22 16.67 -9.84 23.15
C ILE A 22 16.84 -9.50 21.67
N ILE A 23 17.26 -10.49 20.88
CA ILE A 23 17.26 -10.40 19.43
C ILE A 23 15.79 -10.40 19.05
N SER A 24 15.20 -9.20 19.00
CA SER A 24 13.93 -9.00 18.32
C SER A 24 14.10 -9.59 16.91
N PRO A 25 13.25 -10.55 16.47
CA PRO A 25 13.34 -11.02 15.10
C PRO A 25 13.25 -9.79 14.20
N ARG A 26 14.28 -9.60 13.36
CA ARG A 26 14.32 -8.47 12.42
C ARG A 26 12.98 -8.46 11.67
N PRO A 27 12.29 -7.32 11.56
CA PRO A 27 11.06 -7.28 10.80
C PRO A 27 11.37 -7.77 9.38
N ILE A 28 10.72 -8.87 8.98
CA ILE A 28 10.81 -9.37 7.62
C ILE A 28 10.35 -8.21 6.74
N LYS A 29 11.25 -7.69 5.92
CA LYS A 29 10.89 -6.61 5.00
C LYS A 29 9.87 -7.19 4.01
N ASP A 30 8.74 -6.48 3.83
CA ASP A 30 7.68 -6.93 2.92
C ASP A 30 8.22 -7.14 1.49
N VAL A 31 9.17 -6.32 1.06
CA VAL A 31 9.88 -6.48 -0.21
C VAL A 31 11.37 -6.22 -0.04
N THR A 32 12.19 -7.10 -0.60
CA THR A 32 13.65 -6.94 -0.71
C THR A 32 14.05 -6.77 -2.18
N TYR A 33 15.17 -6.07 -2.38
CA TYR A 33 15.69 -5.72 -3.70
C TYR A 33 17.08 -6.32 -3.83
N GLU A 34 17.29 -7.15 -4.85
CA GLU A 34 18.59 -7.71 -5.17
C GLU A 34 18.95 -7.35 -6.60
N VAL A 35 20.17 -6.83 -6.79
CA VAL A 35 20.70 -6.60 -8.14
C VAL A 35 21.44 -7.87 -8.56
N GLN A 36 20.95 -8.50 -9.62
CA GLN A 36 21.56 -9.64 -10.28
C GLN A 36 22.01 -9.23 -11.68
N THR A 37 22.62 -10.16 -12.41
CA THR A 37 23.09 -9.92 -13.78
C THR A 37 22.37 -10.86 -14.74
N ASP A 38 21.92 -10.34 -15.89
CA ASP A 38 21.29 -11.13 -16.94
C ASP A 38 22.31 -11.99 -17.71
N GLU A 39 21.82 -12.86 -18.60
CA GLU A 39 22.66 -13.73 -19.45
C GLU A 39 23.66 -12.94 -20.33
N LYS A 40 23.46 -11.63 -20.50
CA LYS A 40 24.29 -10.73 -21.31
C LYS A 40 25.22 -9.86 -20.46
N GLY A 41 25.27 -10.04 -19.14
CA GLY A 41 26.12 -9.25 -18.26
C GLY A 41 25.50 -7.94 -17.78
N GLU A 42 24.21 -7.70 -18.03
CA GLU A 42 23.53 -6.45 -17.66
C GLU A 42 22.84 -6.56 -16.29
N PRO A 43 22.85 -5.52 -15.46
CA PRO A 43 22.19 -5.56 -14.17
C PRO A 43 20.66 -5.66 -14.31
N ILE A 44 20.04 -6.55 -13.54
CA ILE A 44 18.59 -6.72 -13.38
C ILE A 44 18.25 -6.61 -11.90
N VAL A 45 17.20 -5.86 -11.57
CA VAL A 45 16.64 -5.84 -10.21
C VAL A 45 15.63 -6.96 -10.05
N MET A 46 15.92 -7.88 -9.14
CA MET A 46 15.00 -8.89 -8.65
C MET A 46 14.25 -8.36 -7.44
N LEU A 47 12.92 -8.48 -7.50
CA LEU A 47 12.02 -8.12 -6.41
C LEU A 47 11.57 -9.40 -5.72
N ASP A 48 12.00 -9.61 -4.49
CA ASP A 48 11.45 -10.66 -3.64
C ASP A 48 10.28 -10.06 -2.84
N ILE A 49 9.09 -10.58 -3.12
CA ILE A 49 7.81 -10.17 -2.52
C ILE A 49 7.28 -11.22 -1.54
N THR A 50 8.08 -12.20 -1.13
CA THR A 50 7.65 -13.32 -0.27
C THR A 50 7.11 -12.80 1.07
N GLY A 51 7.75 -11.79 1.66
CA GLY A 51 7.27 -11.15 2.88
C GLY A 51 5.88 -10.53 2.71
N LEU A 52 5.68 -9.77 1.64
CA LEU A 52 4.40 -9.17 1.27
C LEU A 52 3.32 -10.23 1.04
N LEU A 53 3.64 -11.31 0.33
CA LEU A 53 2.69 -12.39 0.08
C LEU A 53 2.29 -13.09 1.38
N ASN A 54 3.23 -13.35 2.28
CA ASN A 54 2.93 -13.95 3.59
C ASN A 54 2.01 -13.05 4.43
N ASN A 55 2.24 -11.72 4.40
CA ASN A 55 1.38 -10.76 5.09
C ASN A 55 -0.05 -10.76 4.52
N ILE A 56 -0.17 -10.74 3.19
CA ILE A 56 -1.47 -10.80 2.51
C ILE A 56 -2.18 -12.11 2.85
N THR A 57 -1.50 -13.25 2.75
CA THR A 57 -2.09 -14.56 3.04
C THR A 57 -2.58 -14.64 4.49
N SER A 58 -1.78 -14.22 5.46
CA SER A 58 -2.23 -14.17 6.87
C SER A 58 -3.43 -13.25 7.06
N MET A 59 -3.50 -12.12 6.34
CA MET A 59 -4.68 -11.27 6.38
C MET A 59 -5.91 -11.95 5.76
N LEU A 60 -5.75 -12.75 4.71
CA LEU A 60 -6.85 -13.51 4.11
C LEU A 60 -7.38 -14.60 5.07
N ASP A 61 -6.48 -15.24 5.82
CA ASP A 61 -6.81 -16.32 6.76
C ASP A 61 -7.47 -15.81 8.05
N ASP A 62 -6.89 -14.77 8.68
CA ASP A 62 -7.18 -14.42 10.07
C ASP A 62 -8.07 -13.17 10.23
N PHE A 63 -8.51 -12.55 9.13
CA PHE A 63 -9.21 -11.28 9.22
C PHE A 63 -10.58 -11.39 9.88
N THR A 64 -10.75 -10.61 10.94
CA THR A 64 -12.04 -10.36 11.60
C THR A 64 -12.28 -8.85 11.69
N PRO A 65 -13.45 -8.34 11.27
CA PRO A 65 -13.79 -6.93 11.45
C PRO A 65 -13.74 -6.55 12.93
N ALA A 66 -13.17 -5.38 13.23
CA ALA A 66 -13.15 -4.85 14.59
C ALA A 66 -14.57 -4.68 15.15
N GLU A 67 -14.74 -4.82 16.48
CA GLU A 67 -16.05 -4.82 17.14
C GLU A 67 -16.90 -3.57 16.81
N ASN A 68 -16.24 -2.41 16.73
CA ASN A 68 -16.89 -1.13 16.42
C ASN A 68 -17.47 -1.06 15.00
N VAL A 69 -17.03 -1.92 14.08
CA VAL A 69 -17.52 -1.98 12.69
C VAL A 69 -18.22 -3.29 12.36
N ALA A 70 -18.11 -4.32 13.19
CA ALA A 70 -18.69 -5.65 12.95
C ALA A 70 -20.21 -5.59 12.71
N GLY A 71 -20.93 -4.74 13.46
CA GLY A 71 -22.38 -4.55 13.34
C GLY A 71 -22.83 -3.67 12.17
N MET A 72 -21.91 -3.06 11.40
CA MET A 72 -22.26 -2.21 10.26
C MET A 72 -22.62 -3.04 9.03
N SER A 73 -23.35 -2.43 8.09
CA SER A 73 -23.55 -3.04 6.76
C SER A 73 -22.23 -3.22 6.02
N THR A 74 -22.18 -4.18 5.08
CA THR A 74 -20.99 -4.46 4.27
C THR A 74 -20.40 -3.21 3.64
N LEU A 75 -21.23 -2.39 2.99
CA LEU A 75 -20.78 -1.15 2.36
C LEU A 75 -20.22 -0.14 3.37
N LYS A 76 -20.82 -0.03 4.57
CA LYS A 76 -20.31 0.85 5.62
C LYS A 76 -18.97 0.39 6.20
N ARG A 77 -18.77 -0.92 6.33
CA ARG A 77 -17.45 -1.48 6.69
C ARG A 77 -16.39 -1.20 5.62
N MET A 78 -16.77 -1.29 4.35
CA MET A 78 -15.86 -0.98 3.24
C MET A 78 -15.56 0.52 3.16
N GLU A 79 -16.54 1.40 3.38
CA GLU A 79 -16.32 2.85 3.51
C GLU A 79 -15.36 3.15 4.66
N HIS A 80 -15.54 2.51 5.83
CA HIS A 80 -14.62 2.66 6.95
C HIS A 80 -13.19 2.25 6.59
N ALA A 81 -13.02 1.11 5.92
CA ALA A 81 -11.71 0.65 5.47
C ALA A 81 -11.08 1.57 4.41
N LEU A 82 -11.90 2.21 3.58
CA LEU A 82 -11.44 3.23 2.64
C LEU A 82 -10.96 4.48 3.39
N ASP A 83 -11.66 4.91 4.44
CA ASP A 83 -11.22 6.05 5.25
C ASP A 83 -9.89 5.73 5.96
N GLU A 84 -9.71 4.52 6.51
CA GLU A 84 -8.43 4.06 7.06
C GLU A 84 -7.32 4.02 6.00
N TYR A 85 -7.63 3.52 4.79
CA TYR A 85 -6.71 3.57 3.66
C TYR A 85 -6.22 5.00 3.43
N ARG A 86 -7.13 5.97 3.40
CA ARG A 86 -6.80 7.38 3.15
C ARG A 86 -5.98 7.99 4.28
N GLN A 87 -6.25 7.62 5.53
CA GLN A 87 -5.45 8.09 6.68
C GLN A 87 -3.99 7.62 6.61
N ILE A 88 -3.74 6.43 6.09
CA ILE A 88 -2.39 5.87 5.94
C ILE A 88 -1.70 6.40 4.69
N HIS A 89 -2.45 6.50 3.57
CA HIS A 89 -1.88 6.68 2.24
C HIS A 89 -2.03 8.10 1.67
N HIS A 90 -2.67 9.02 2.39
CA HIS A 90 -2.74 10.44 2.02
C HIS A 90 -2.06 11.34 3.04
N SER A 91 -1.75 12.56 2.60
CA SER A 91 -1.16 13.60 3.44
C SER A 91 -1.90 14.91 3.21
N ASN A 92 -2.03 15.69 4.28
CA ASN A 92 -2.56 17.05 4.22
C ASN A 92 -1.51 18.05 3.69
N ASP A 93 -0.22 17.72 3.75
CA ASP A 93 0.87 18.49 3.14
C ASP A 93 1.24 17.85 1.80
N ILE A 94 0.99 18.56 0.70
CA ILE A 94 1.21 18.08 -0.65
C ILE A 94 2.27 18.93 -1.36
N LYS A 95 3.33 18.26 -1.80
CA LYS A 95 4.44 18.84 -2.56
C LYS A 95 4.34 18.48 -4.02
N PHE A 96 4.58 19.47 -4.88
CA PHE A 96 4.64 19.27 -6.32
C PHE A 96 6.05 18.89 -6.75
N VAL A 97 6.17 17.76 -7.45
CA VAL A 97 7.45 17.25 -7.95
C VAL A 97 7.45 17.16 -9.47
N GLN A 98 8.65 17.22 -10.05
CA GLN A 98 8.86 17.00 -11.49
C GLN A 98 9.37 15.58 -11.79
N SER A 99 9.86 14.87 -10.78
CA SER A 99 10.35 13.50 -10.90
C SER A 99 10.00 12.66 -9.68
N ILE A 100 9.86 11.35 -9.89
CA ILE A 100 9.65 10.35 -8.85
C ILE A 100 10.44 9.08 -9.20
N SER A 101 11.00 8.38 -8.20
CA SER A 101 11.70 7.12 -8.46
C SER A 101 10.73 5.94 -8.57
N MET A 102 11.06 4.98 -9.43
CA MET A 102 10.31 3.72 -9.52
C MET A 102 10.28 2.97 -8.17
N GLN A 103 11.39 3.02 -7.43
CA GLN A 103 11.47 2.40 -6.10
C GLN A 103 10.43 2.98 -5.14
N GLU A 104 10.21 4.29 -5.15
CA GLU A 104 9.20 4.94 -4.32
C GLU A 104 7.78 4.48 -4.71
N ILE A 105 7.49 4.44 -6.01
CA ILE A 105 6.20 3.97 -6.54
C ILE A 105 5.91 2.53 -6.10
N ILE A 106 6.91 1.64 -6.19
CA ILE A 106 6.79 0.22 -5.80
C ILE A 106 6.59 0.11 -4.29
N ARG A 107 7.42 0.78 -3.49
CA ARG A 107 7.30 0.78 -2.03
C ARG A 107 5.91 1.20 -1.58
N THR A 108 5.41 2.33 -2.08
CA THR A 108 4.05 2.78 -1.79
C THR A 108 2.99 1.79 -2.29
N GLY A 109 3.21 1.16 -3.45
CA GLY A 109 2.32 0.10 -3.95
C GLY A 109 2.19 -1.10 -3.00
N ASN A 110 3.30 -1.53 -2.39
CA ASN A 110 3.33 -2.64 -1.44
C ASN A 110 2.56 -2.32 -0.15
N ASP A 111 2.62 -1.07 0.31
CA ASP A 111 1.83 -0.65 1.47
C ASP A 111 0.34 -0.54 1.12
N GLN A 112 0.03 -0.02 -0.06
CA GLN A 112 -1.35 0.12 -0.53
C GLN A 112 -2.05 -1.22 -0.71
N ILE A 113 -1.38 -2.25 -1.27
CA ILE A 113 -2.03 -3.54 -1.51
C ILE A 113 -2.52 -4.20 -0.21
N LYS A 114 -1.80 -4.03 0.91
CA LYS A 114 -2.26 -4.51 2.23
C LYS A 114 -3.58 -3.86 2.65
N SER A 115 -3.69 -2.54 2.50
CA SER A 115 -4.92 -1.81 2.81
C SER A 115 -6.06 -2.13 1.83
N ILE A 116 -5.74 -2.42 0.57
CA ILE A 116 -6.73 -2.90 -0.42
C ILE A 116 -7.25 -4.28 -0.04
N THR A 117 -6.37 -5.20 0.38
CA THR A 117 -6.78 -6.50 0.91
C THR A 117 -7.71 -6.33 2.10
N LYS A 118 -7.37 -5.46 3.06
CA LYS A 118 -8.23 -5.14 4.20
C LYS A 118 -9.61 -4.65 3.75
N PHE A 119 -9.65 -3.71 2.81
CA PHE A 119 -10.89 -3.20 2.23
C PHE A 119 -11.76 -4.32 1.63
N LEU A 120 -11.17 -5.23 0.86
CA LEU A 120 -11.90 -6.37 0.27
C LEU A 120 -12.38 -7.34 1.35
N MET A 121 -11.60 -7.58 2.40
CA MET A 121 -11.98 -8.49 3.49
C MET A 121 -13.17 -8.00 4.30
N HIS A 122 -13.51 -6.70 4.28
CA HIS A 122 -14.75 -6.20 4.85
C HIS A 122 -16.02 -6.62 4.07
N SER A 123 -15.87 -7.12 2.84
CA SER A 123 -16.92 -7.72 2.02
C SER A 123 -17.18 -9.18 2.41
N ASP A 124 -18.39 -9.50 2.87
CA ASP A 124 -18.74 -10.87 3.27
C ASP A 124 -18.67 -11.86 2.09
N PRO A 125 -19.17 -11.53 0.87
CA PRO A 125 -18.99 -12.41 -0.28
C PRO A 125 -17.52 -12.67 -0.61
N PHE A 126 -16.64 -11.66 -0.52
CA PHE A 126 -15.21 -11.85 -0.79
C PHE A 126 -14.56 -12.74 0.27
N ARG A 127 -14.86 -12.49 1.55
CA ARG A 127 -14.33 -13.29 2.65
C ARG A 127 -14.78 -14.76 2.58
N SER A 128 -15.94 -15.02 1.99
CA SER A 128 -16.46 -16.39 1.82
C SER A 128 -15.80 -17.19 0.70
N LEU A 129 -15.01 -16.55 -0.16
CA LEU A 129 -14.25 -17.23 -1.22
C LEU A 129 -13.10 -18.06 -0.63
N LYS A 130 -12.64 -19.05 -1.38
CA LYS A 130 -11.40 -19.77 -1.03
C LYS A 130 -10.20 -18.83 -1.15
N ASN A 131 -9.16 -19.07 -0.36
CA ASN A 131 -7.95 -18.25 -0.38
C ASN A 131 -7.34 -18.12 -1.78
N GLU A 132 -7.36 -19.18 -2.58
CA GLU A 132 -6.86 -19.12 -3.96
C GLU A 132 -7.67 -18.11 -4.78
N ASP A 133 -9.00 -18.14 -4.68
CA ASP A 133 -9.90 -17.24 -5.42
C ASP A 133 -9.77 -15.79 -4.93
N GLN A 134 -9.64 -15.58 -3.61
CA GLN A 134 -9.38 -14.26 -3.02
C GLN A 134 -8.07 -13.67 -3.55
N MET A 135 -7.00 -14.48 -3.57
CA MET A 135 -5.70 -14.07 -4.07
C MET A 135 -5.73 -13.78 -5.58
N GLN A 136 -6.42 -14.59 -6.38
CA GLN A 136 -6.58 -14.34 -7.82
C GLN A 136 -7.35 -13.05 -8.09
N MET A 137 -8.44 -12.83 -7.36
CA MET A 137 -9.20 -11.60 -7.46
C MET A 137 -8.35 -10.38 -7.08
N LEU A 138 -7.62 -10.43 -5.95
CA LEU A 138 -6.72 -9.35 -5.52
C LEU A 138 -5.66 -9.04 -6.58
N LYS A 139 -4.98 -10.06 -7.12
CA LYS A 139 -3.98 -9.92 -8.19
C LYS A 139 -4.54 -9.23 -9.43
N SER A 140 -5.80 -9.49 -9.74
CA SER A 140 -6.47 -8.97 -10.93
C SER A 140 -6.93 -7.51 -10.79
N ILE A 141 -7.36 -7.11 -9.58
CA ILE A 141 -8.00 -5.81 -9.37
C ILE A 141 -7.09 -4.71 -8.78
N TRP A 142 -6.08 -5.05 -7.98
CA TRP A 142 -5.45 -4.07 -7.09
C TRP A 142 -4.90 -2.82 -7.80
N VAL A 143 -4.39 -2.95 -9.04
CA VAL A 143 -3.89 -1.82 -9.83
C VAL A 143 -5.01 -0.86 -10.23
N GLN A 144 -6.15 -1.40 -10.64
CA GLN A 144 -7.33 -0.68 -11.11
C GLN A 144 -8.05 -0.03 -9.93
N TRP A 145 -8.17 -0.74 -8.81
CA TRP A 145 -8.67 -0.21 -7.55
C TRP A 145 -7.86 1.01 -7.12
N LYS A 146 -6.53 0.86 -7.02
CA LYS A 146 -5.60 1.93 -6.66
C LYS A 146 -5.69 3.11 -7.62
N ARG A 147 -5.84 2.84 -8.91
CA ARG A 147 -5.97 3.88 -9.93
C ARG A 147 -7.26 4.67 -9.74
N LEU A 148 -8.40 4.01 -9.57
CA LEU A 148 -9.67 4.72 -9.36
C LEU A 148 -9.62 5.56 -8.09
N GLU A 149 -9.16 5.00 -6.97
CA GLU A 149 -9.05 5.73 -5.71
C GLU A 149 -8.09 6.92 -5.80
N ARG A 150 -6.96 6.78 -6.49
CA ARG A 150 -6.04 7.89 -6.75
C ARG A 150 -6.72 9.04 -7.49
N TYR A 151 -7.48 8.74 -8.54
CA TYR A 151 -8.17 9.77 -9.31
C TYR A 151 -9.30 10.40 -8.50
N ALA A 152 -10.09 9.61 -7.78
CA ALA A 152 -11.16 10.11 -6.91
C ALA A 152 -10.61 11.04 -5.82
N SER A 153 -9.52 10.64 -5.16
CA SER A 153 -8.88 11.47 -4.14
C SER A 153 -8.20 12.70 -4.71
N THR A 154 -7.56 12.60 -5.88
CA THR A 154 -7.02 13.78 -6.57
C THR A 154 -8.13 14.77 -6.92
N ALA A 155 -9.27 14.29 -7.45
CA ALA A 155 -10.42 15.12 -7.76
C ALA A 155 -10.96 15.82 -6.51
N LYS A 156 -11.06 15.11 -5.39
CA LYS A 156 -11.48 15.68 -4.10
C LYS A 156 -10.52 16.74 -3.55
N ILE A 157 -9.21 16.53 -3.72
CA ILE A 157 -8.17 17.44 -3.19
C ILE A 157 -8.04 18.70 -4.05
N PHE A 158 -8.02 18.56 -5.37
CA PHE A 158 -7.69 19.65 -6.29
C PHE A 158 -8.89 20.23 -7.05
N GLY A 159 -10.04 19.56 -7.01
CA GLY A 159 -11.22 19.94 -7.77
C GLY A 159 -10.90 20.13 -9.24
N ARG A 160 -11.37 21.24 -9.83
CA ARG A 160 -11.16 21.54 -11.25
C ARG A 160 -9.70 21.63 -11.66
N ARG A 161 -8.79 22.02 -10.75
CA ARG A 161 -7.35 22.08 -11.03
C ARG A 161 -6.75 20.73 -11.38
N MET A 162 -7.33 19.61 -10.94
CA MET A 162 -6.91 18.29 -11.37
C MET A 162 -6.86 18.20 -12.90
N VAL A 163 -7.91 18.69 -13.56
CA VAL A 163 -8.08 18.60 -15.01
C VAL A 163 -7.33 19.73 -15.70
N ASP A 164 -7.49 20.96 -15.23
CA ASP A 164 -6.90 22.14 -15.90
C ASP A 164 -5.37 22.11 -15.85
N ASP A 165 -4.80 21.76 -14.70
CA ASP A 165 -3.35 21.70 -14.47
C ASP A 165 -2.77 20.29 -14.72
N GLN A 166 -3.62 19.31 -15.08
CA GLN A 166 -3.27 17.90 -15.29
C GLN A 166 -2.57 17.26 -14.08
N ILE A 167 -3.10 17.50 -12.87
CA ILE A 167 -2.49 17.10 -11.59
C ILE A 167 -2.95 15.70 -11.20
N ILE A 168 -2.03 14.88 -10.67
CA ILE A 168 -2.35 13.60 -10.02
C ILE A 168 -1.53 13.44 -8.74
N THR A 169 -2.11 12.83 -7.70
CA THR A 169 -1.35 12.35 -6.54
C THR A 169 -0.59 11.07 -6.90
N LEU A 170 0.66 10.93 -6.42
CA LEU A 170 1.53 9.81 -6.76
C LEU A 170 1.70 8.86 -5.57
N THR A 171 2.20 9.43 -4.47
CA THR A 171 2.49 8.82 -3.17
C THR A 171 2.00 9.78 -2.07
N PRO A 172 1.94 9.36 -0.79
CA PRO A 172 1.45 10.23 0.28
C PRO A 172 2.21 11.57 0.30
N GLY A 173 1.50 12.68 0.12
CA GLY A 173 2.06 14.03 0.14
C GLY A 173 2.80 14.46 -1.13
N VAL A 174 2.71 13.70 -2.21
CA VAL A 174 3.34 14.03 -3.48
C VAL A 174 2.31 14.09 -4.60
N ALA A 175 2.31 15.21 -5.33
CA ALA A 175 1.54 15.38 -6.55
C ALA A 175 2.43 15.88 -7.69
N ALA A 176 1.99 15.68 -8.92
CA ALA A 176 2.71 16.17 -10.10
C ALA A 176 1.75 16.46 -11.24
N ASN A 177 2.22 17.27 -12.20
CA ASN A 177 1.61 17.30 -13.52
C ASN A 177 1.94 15.99 -14.24
N VAL A 178 0.92 15.18 -14.52
CA VAL A 178 1.08 13.81 -15.04
C VAL A 178 1.72 13.76 -16.42
N ASN A 179 1.58 14.82 -17.22
CA ASN A 179 2.15 14.92 -18.57
C ASN A 179 3.60 15.41 -18.58
N LYS A 180 4.07 15.99 -17.47
CA LYS A 180 5.45 16.50 -17.31
C LYS A 180 6.31 15.67 -16.35
N LEU A 181 5.70 14.71 -15.65
CA LEU A 181 6.38 13.87 -14.67
C LEU A 181 7.44 12.98 -15.34
N LYS A 182 8.66 13.00 -14.80
CA LYS A 182 9.72 12.07 -15.16
C LYS A 182 9.78 10.94 -14.13
N VAL A 183 9.58 9.71 -14.56
CA VAL A 183 9.85 8.55 -13.71
C VAL A 183 11.33 8.21 -13.85
N ASP A 184 12.04 8.22 -12.73
CA ASP A 184 13.42 7.77 -12.66
C ASP A 184 13.46 6.25 -12.56
N TYR A 185 14.12 5.64 -13.54
CA TYR A 185 14.33 4.20 -13.67
C TYR A 185 15.80 3.84 -13.43
N ALA A 186 16.67 4.76 -13.01
CA ALA A 186 18.12 4.53 -12.95
C ALA A 186 18.51 3.26 -12.18
N ASP A 187 17.76 2.92 -11.13
CA ASP A 187 17.98 1.69 -10.36
C ASP A 187 17.34 0.45 -10.99
N PHE A 188 16.30 0.61 -11.82
CA PHE A 188 15.60 -0.45 -12.52
C PHE A 188 15.98 -0.44 -14.00
N VAL A 189 17.01 -1.20 -14.37
CA VAL A 189 17.39 -1.39 -15.78
C VAL A 189 16.30 -2.19 -16.51
N TYR A 190 15.23 -1.49 -16.88
CA TYR A 190 14.17 -2.02 -17.71
C TYR A 190 14.48 -1.62 -19.15
N LYS A 191 15.07 -2.55 -19.93
CA LYS A 191 15.23 -2.40 -21.39
C LYS A 191 13.91 -2.10 -22.13
N LYS A 192 12.74 -2.27 -21.49
CA LYS A 192 11.41 -1.93 -22.04
C LYS A 192 10.90 -0.52 -21.67
N ALA A 193 11.68 0.30 -20.97
CA ALA A 193 11.23 1.62 -20.49
C ALA A 193 10.92 2.63 -21.62
N GLU A 194 11.60 2.56 -22.77
CA GLU A 194 11.33 3.47 -23.89
C GLU A 194 9.96 3.24 -24.54
N GLY A 195 9.58 1.99 -24.79
CA GLY A 195 8.26 1.65 -25.34
C GLY A 195 7.11 2.05 -24.41
N MET A 196 7.37 2.04 -23.09
CA MET A 196 6.40 2.44 -22.07
C MET A 196 6.10 3.96 -22.13
N LYS A 197 7.11 4.81 -22.40
CA LYS A 197 6.95 6.28 -22.43
C LYS A 197 5.94 6.75 -23.47
N CYS A 198 6.00 6.19 -24.69
CA CYS A 198 5.06 6.56 -25.77
C CYS A 198 3.62 6.13 -25.44
N PHE A 199 3.45 4.93 -24.88
CA PHE A 199 2.15 4.43 -24.44
C PHE A 199 1.54 5.28 -23.29
N MET A 200 2.37 5.75 -22.37
CA MET A 200 1.92 6.53 -21.20
C MET A 200 1.34 7.90 -21.56
N GLY A 201 1.83 8.58 -22.60
CA GLY A 201 1.35 9.91 -22.97
C GLY A 201 -0.14 9.92 -23.35
N ASN A 202 -0.52 9.10 -24.32
CA ASN A 202 -1.93 8.96 -24.74
C ASN A 202 -2.80 8.40 -23.62
N PHE A 203 -2.24 7.51 -22.79
CA PHE A 203 -2.95 6.93 -21.66
C PHE A 203 -3.31 7.97 -20.60
N ASN A 204 -2.39 8.86 -20.23
CA ASN A 204 -2.62 9.86 -19.19
C ASN A 204 -3.69 10.88 -19.57
N THR A 205 -3.63 11.40 -20.80
CA THR A 205 -4.67 12.31 -21.33
C THR A 205 -6.04 11.65 -21.30
N ARG A 206 -6.14 10.40 -21.81
CA ARG A 206 -7.40 9.66 -21.79
C ARG A 206 -7.91 9.40 -20.39
N MET A 207 -7.05 9.02 -19.45
CA MET A 207 -7.44 8.85 -18.05
C MET A 207 -7.94 10.16 -17.43
N MET A 208 -7.31 11.29 -17.76
CA MET A 208 -7.75 12.58 -17.24
C MET A 208 -9.13 12.95 -17.79
N ASP A 209 -9.38 12.73 -19.08
CA ASP A 209 -10.65 13.07 -19.72
C ASP A 209 -11.79 12.08 -19.43
N GLU A 210 -11.51 10.78 -19.49
CA GLU A 210 -12.51 9.71 -19.34
C GLU A 210 -12.78 9.34 -17.87
N VAL A 211 -11.87 9.66 -16.95
CA VAL A 211 -12.01 9.31 -15.52
C VAL A 211 -11.88 10.55 -14.63
N GLY A 212 -10.83 11.35 -14.78
CA GLY A 212 -10.57 12.52 -13.93
C GLY A 212 -11.69 13.57 -13.99
N ARG A 213 -12.06 14.00 -15.21
CA ARG A 213 -13.11 15.01 -15.42
C ARG A 213 -14.47 14.58 -14.88
N PRO A 214 -14.99 13.36 -15.17
CA PRO A 214 -16.23 12.89 -14.55
C PRO A 214 -16.17 12.88 -13.02
N LEU A 215 -15.05 12.45 -12.41
CA LEU A 215 -14.93 12.40 -10.95
C LEU A 215 -14.93 13.79 -10.30
N VAL A 216 -14.37 14.80 -10.98
CA VAL A 216 -14.47 16.20 -10.53
C VAL A 216 -15.91 16.70 -10.60
N GLU A 217 -16.66 16.32 -11.62
CA GLU A 217 -18.05 16.76 -11.82
C GLU A 217 -19.06 16.04 -10.92
N LEU A 218 -18.79 14.78 -10.59
CA LEU A 218 -19.65 13.96 -9.73
C LEU A 218 -19.50 14.26 -8.23
N GLU A 219 -18.36 14.81 -7.81
CA GLU A 219 -18.08 15.16 -6.40
C GLU A 219 -18.40 14.02 -5.41
N LEU A 220 -17.92 12.81 -5.71
CA LEU A 220 -18.27 11.60 -4.97
C LEU A 220 -18.02 11.72 -3.46
N SER A 221 -19.00 11.27 -2.68
CA SER A 221 -18.85 11.02 -1.26
C SER A 221 -17.95 9.79 -0.97
N SER A 222 -17.58 9.60 0.30
CA SER A 222 -16.75 8.44 0.68
C SER A 222 -17.47 7.12 0.42
N VAL A 223 -18.76 7.03 0.81
CA VAL A 223 -19.61 5.86 0.56
C VAL A 223 -19.79 5.56 -0.94
N GLU A 224 -19.97 6.57 -1.79
CA GLU A 224 -20.10 6.37 -3.24
C GLU A 224 -18.79 5.87 -3.85
N THR A 225 -17.65 6.42 -3.40
CA THR A 225 -16.33 5.93 -3.83
C THR A 225 -16.12 4.48 -3.41
N ALA A 226 -16.45 4.14 -2.15
CA ALA A 226 -16.38 2.77 -1.65
C ALA A 226 -17.29 1.81 -2.45
N PHE A 227 -18.49 2.26 -2.80
CA PHE A 227 -19.39 1.49 -3.65
C PHE A 227 -18.80 1.25 -5.04
N MET A 228 -18.28 2.29 -5.70
CA MET A 228 -17.65 2.16 -7.02
C MET A 228 -16.43 1.22 -7.00
N LEU A 229 -15.59 1.32 -5.98
CA LEU A 229 -14.43 0.44 -5.78
C LEU A 229 -14.86 -1.02 -5.54
N ALA A 230 -15.94 -1.24 -4.78
CA ALA A 230 -16.52 -2.56 -4.59
C ALA A 230 -17.03 -3.15 -5.91
N GLN A 231 -17.83 -2.39 -6.67
CA GLN A 231 -18.35 -2.82 -7.98
C GLN A 231 -17.23 -3.12 -8.98
N LEU A 232 -16.21 -2.26 -9.03
CA LEU A 232 -15.05 -2.47 -9.88
C LEU A 232 -14.36 -3.81 -9.58
N SER A 233 -14.23 -4.13 -8.28
CA SER A 233 -13.58 -5.38 -7.83
C SER A 233 -14.28 -6.62 -8.33
N TRP A 234 -15.61 -6.65 -8.28
CA TRP A 234 -16.39 -7.79 -8.78
C TRP A 234 -16.46 -7.83 -10.30
N HIS A 235 -16.51 -6.67 -10.97
CA HIS A 235 -16.59 -6.61 -12.43
C HIS A 235 -15.30 -7.08 -13.12
N VAL A 236 -14.14 -6.80 -12.53
CA VAL A 236 -12.85 -7.24 -13.07
C VAL A 236 -12.59 -8.71 -12.76
N ALA A 237 -12.98 -9.20 -11.58
CA ALA A 237 -12.81 -10.60 -11.20
C ALA A 237 -13.76 -11.57 -11.92
N GLY A 238 -14.92 -11.07 -12.40
CA GLY A 238 -15.88 -11.88 -13.16
C GLY A 238 -15.60 -11.98 -14.66
N LYS A 239 -14.49 -11.43 -15.16
CA LYS A 239 -14.05 -11.54 -16.56
C LYS A 239 -12.95 -12.57 -16.70
#